data_AF-A0A521QN77-F1
#
_entry.id   AF-A0A521QN77-F1
#
_cell.length_a   1.000
_cell.length_b   1.000
_cell.length_c   1.000
_cell.angle_alpha   90.00
_cell.angle_beta   90.00
_cell.angle_gamma   90.00
#
_symmetry.space_group_name_H-M   'P 1'
#
loop_
_entity.id
_entity.type
_entity.pdbx_description
1 polymer ?
#
loop_
_entity_poly.entity_id
_entity_poly.type
_entity_poly.pdbx_seq_one_letter_code
_entity_poly.pdbx_strand_id
1 'polypeptide(L)'
;MGPKGQSRNAMFKRGTTKTQRPAVRFDLCTKCTLCWVECPDECFDPTTDGYYDIEYQYCVGCGKCAEVCPVKECIVMVDELQFEDDHSPWEHWKKDSKEYITWVEGKKGKERVSYPVVTGKGITVTQGEVMPEGKIVPVRKTEEVEA
;
A
#
# COMPACT_ATOMS: atom_id res chain seq x y z
N MET A 1 18.90 -1.23 7.68
CA MET A 1 18.78 -2.69 7.85
C MET A 1 17.33 -2.95 8.20
N GLY A 2 16.60 -3.72 7.40
CA GLY A 2 15.19 -3.95 7.67
C GLY A 2 14.95 -5.06 8.69
N PRO A 3 13.68 -5.42 8.94
CA PRO A 3 13.28 -6.24 10.08
C PRO A 3 13.82 -7.68 10.03
N LYS A 4 14.16 -8.20 8.84
CA LYS A 4 14.73 -9.55 8.63
C LYS A 4 16.23 -9.48 8.37
N GLY A 5 16.87 -8.34 8.65
CA GLY A 5 18.31 -8.16 8.52
C GLY A 5 18.81 -8.03 7.07
N GLN A 6 17.91 -7.82 6.10
CA GLN A 6 18.34 -7.58 4.73
C GLN A 6 18.78 -6.12 4.55
N SER A 7 19.73 -5.93 3.64
CA SER A 7 20.18 -4.60 3.23
C SER A 7 19.93 -4.44 1.74
N ARG A 8 19.31 -3.32 1.36
CA ARG A 8 19.12 -2.96 -0.05
C ARG A 8 20.48 -2.76 -0.73
N ASN A 9 20.65 -3.34 -1.91
CA ASN A 9 21.85 -3.18 -2.72
C ASN A 9 21.67 -1.98 -3.65
N ALA A 10 22.47 -0.92 -3.46
CA ALA A 10 22.40 0.31 -4.25
C ALA A 10 22.54 0.11 -5.77
N MET A 11 23.24 -0.95 -6.20
CA MET A 11 23.42 -1.27 -7.63
C MET A 11 22.28 -2.12 -8.21
N PHE A 12 21.53 -2.82 -7.36
CA PHE A 12 20.49 -3.75 -7.80
C PHE A 12 19.10 -3.30 -7.34
N LYS A 13 18.47 -2.48 -8.17
CA LYS A 13 17.11 -1.94 -7.98
C LYS A 13 16.09 -2.88 -8.61
N ARG A 14 15.18 -3.42 -7.81
CA ARG A 14 14.16 -4.39 -8.25
C ARG A 14 12.84 -3.75 -8.69
N GLY A 15 12.68 -2.44 -8.48
CA GLY A 15 11.43 -1.72 -8.70
C GLY A 15 10.93 -1.62 -10.14
N THR A 16 11.75 -2.02 -11.12
CA THR A 16 11.34 -2.07 -12.54
C THR A 16 10.44 -3.27 -12.88
N THR A 17 10.33 -4.23 -11.97
CA THR A 17 9.51 -5.45 -12.17
C THR A 17 8.04 -5.28 -11.79
N LYS A 18 7.68 -4.16 -11.16
CA LYS A 18 6.34 -3.94 -10.62
C LYS A 18 5.33 -3.62 -11.72
N THR A 19 4.20 -4.32 -11.72
CA THR A 19 3.01 -3.97 -12.53
C THR A 19 2.03 -3.10 -11.76
N GLN A 20 2.10 -3.16 -10.43
CA GLN A 20 1.30 -2.36 -9.52
C GLN A 20 2.18 -1.85 -8.38
N ARG A 21 1.86 -0.68 -7.83
CA ARG A 21 2.50 -0.13 -6.64
C ARG A 21 1.48 0.14 -5.51
N PRO A 22 1.87 0.02 -4.24
CA PRO A 22 1.01 0.37 -3.12
C PRO A 22 0.85 1.90 -2.99
N ALA A 23 -0.36 2.42 -3.15
CA ALA A 23 -0.73 3.77 -2.78
C ALA A 23 -1.15 3.81 -1.30
N VAL A 24 -0.46 4.61 -0.49
CA VAL A 24 -0.62 4.67 0.97
C VAL A 24 -1.40 5.92 1.36
N ARG A 25 -2.42 5.78 2.22
CA ARG A 25 -3.11 6.88 2.90
C ARG A 25 -2.57 7.02 4.32
N PHE A 26 -1.68 7.99 4.54
CA PHE A 26 -1.02 8.19 5.83
C PHE A 26 -1.98 8.68 6.94
N ASP A 27 -3.06 9.38 6.61
CA ASP A 27 -4.09 9.80 7.57
C ASP A 27 -4.89 8.62 8.15
N LEU A 28 -4.99 7.52 7.41
CA LEU A 28 -5.67 6.30 7.87
C LEU A 28 -4.71 5.35 8.60
N CYS A 29 -3.41 5.60 8.55
CA CYS A 29 -2.40 4.70 9.07
C CYS A 29 -2.36 4.73 10.60
N THR A 30 -2.56 3.56 11.22
CA THR A 30 -2.47 3.37 12.68
C THR A 30 -1.04 3.13 13.18
N LYS A 31 -0.03 3.18 12.30
CA LYS A 31 1.38 2.93 12.63
C LYS A 31 1.63 1.55 13.25
N CYS A 32 0.82 0.55 12.87
CA CYS A 32 0.85 -0.80 13.43
C CYS A 32 2.08 -1.64 13.03
N THR A 33 2.96 -1.14 12.16
CA THR A 33 4.23 -1.78 11.73
C THR A 33 4.10 -3.02 10.82
N LEU A 34 2.88 -3.53 10.58
CA LEU A 34 2.67 -4.77 9.83
C LEU A 34 3.20 -4.72 8.40
N CYS A 35 2.99 -3.62 7.68
CA CYS A 35 3.50 -3.45 6.31
C CYS A 35 5.03 -3.50 6.24
N TRP A 36 5.71 -3.03 7.29
CA TRP A 36 7.17 -3.04 7.40
C TRP A 36 7.70 -4.45 7.64
N VAL A 37 7.12 -5.18 8.60
CA VAL A 37 7.55 -6.54 8.97
C VAL A 37 7.27 -7.57 7.86
N GLU A 38 6.10 -7.47 7.23
CA GLU A 38 5.64 -8.44 6.24
C GLU A 38 6.20 -8.20 4.84
N CYS A 39 6.80 -7.04 4.59
CA CYS A 39 7.43 -6.76 3.30
C CYS A 39 8.56 -7.76 3.01
N PRO A 40 8.49 -8.56 1.93
CA PRO A 40 9.54 -9.51 1.60
C PRO A 40 10.84 -8.83 1.12
N ASP A 41 10.71 -7.65 0.52
CA ASP A 41 11.83 -6.89 -0.06
C ASP A 41 12.34 -5.76 0.83
N GLU A 42 11.74 -5.57 2.02
CA GLU A 42 12.07 -4.53 2.99
C GLU A 42 12.15 -3.12 2.37
N CYS A 43 11.17 -2.78 1.52
CA CYS A 43 11.11 -1.48 0.84
C CYS A 43 10.51 -0.36 1.68
N PHE A 44 10.07 -0.66 2.91
CA PHE A 44 9.50 0.32 3.83
C PHE A 44 10.57 0.85 4.80
N ASP A 45 10.70 2.17 4.87
CA ASP A 45 11.62 2.86 5.77
C ASP A 45 10.86 3.55 6.91
N PRO A 46 11.23 3.30 8.19
CA PRO A 46 10.63 4.00 9.31
C PRO A 46 11.00 5.48 9.27
N THR A 47 9.99 6.35 9.35
CA THR A 47 10.18 7.81 9.33
C THR A 47 10.25 8.38 10.75
N THR A 48 10.69 9.64 10.87
CA THR A 48 10.79 10.34 12.17
C THR A 48 9.45 10.47 12.89
N ASP A 49 8.36 10.47 12.12
CA ASP A 49 7.01 10.72 12.62
C ASP A 49 6.28 9.40 12.95
N GLY A 50 6.99 8.26 12.87
CA GLY A 50 6.50 6.92 13.14
C GLY A 50 5.68 6.29 12.01
N TYR A 51 5.70 6.88 10.82
CA TYR A 51 5.13 6.28 9.62
C TYR A 51 6.17 5.40 8.91
N TYR A 52 5.73 4.73 7.85
CA TYR A 52 6.57 3.87 7.03
C TYR A 52 6.51 4.37 5.59
N ASP A 53 7.60 4.94 5.12
CA ASP A 53 7.72 5.44 3.75
C ASP A 53 8.18 4.33 2.80
N ILE A 54 7.77 4.39 1.54
CA ILE A 54 8.07 3.35 0.56
C ILE A 54 9.14 3.84 -0.40
N GLU A 55 10.24 3.08 -0.50
CA GLU A 55 11.21 3.26 -1.56
C GLU A 55 10.79 2.45 -2.80
N TYR A 56 10.12 3.12 -3.74
CA TYR A 56 9.57 2.49 -4.95
C TYR A 56 10.64 1.91 -5.87
N GLN A 57 11.91 2.35 -5.77
CA GLN A 57 13.01 1.77 -6.55
C GLN A 57 13.32 0.31 -6.18
N TYR A 58 12.90 -0.17 -5.01
CA TYR A 58 13.07 -1.56 -4.58
C TYR A 58 11.74 -2.32 -4.45
N CYS A 59 10.61 -1.61 -4.38
CA CYS A 59 9.30 -2.24 -4.28
C CYS A 59 8.99 -3.04 -5.55
N VAL A 60 8.76 -4.35 -5.45
CA VAL A 60 8.41 -5.20 -6.59
C VAL A 60 6.90 -5.27 -6.87
N GLY A 61 6.08 -4.57 -6.07
CA GLY A 61 4.63 -4.58 -6.26
C GLY A 61 3.92 -5.86 -5.82
N CYS A 62 4.47 -6.61 -4.84
CA CYS A 62 3.93 -7.92 -4.45
C CYS A 62 2.54 -7.88 -3.76
N GLY A 63 2.07 -6.71 -3.31
CA GLY A 63 0.75 -6.56 -2.68
C GLY A 63 0.62 -7.01 -1.23
N LYS A 64 1.65 -7.62 -0.63
CA LYS A 64 1.57 -8.13 0.75
C LYS A 64 1.20 -7.05 1.78
N CYS A 65 1.73 -5.85 1.60
CA CYS A 65 1.44 -4.70 2.47
C CYS A 65 -0.04 -4.30 2.47
N ALA A 66 -0.73 -4.40 1.32
CA ALA A 66 -2.16 -4.14 1.23
C ALA A 66 -2.99 -5.26 1.87
N GLU A 67 -2.59 -6.52 1.69
CA GLU A 67 -3.26 -7.69 2.25
C GLU A 67 -3.25 -7.70 3.80
N VAL A 68 -2.12 -7.33 4.41
CA VAL A 68 -1.94 -7.38 5.87
C VAL A 68 -2.42 -6.11 6.59
N CYS A 69 -2.77 -5.06 5.85
CA CYS A 69 -3.19 -3.80 6.45
C CYS A 69 -4.54 -3.97 7.17
N PRO A 70 -4.63 -3.67 8.48
CA PRO A 70 -5.85 -3.87 9.24
C PRO A 70 -6.86 -2.72 9.05
N VAL A 71 -6.57 -1.72 8.22
CA VAL A 71 -7.40 -0.53 8.00
C VAL A 71 -7.90 -0.52 6.57
N LYS A 72 -9.22 -0.37 6.40
CA LYS A 72 -9.85 -0.29 5.07
C LYS A 72 -9.27 0.87 4.29
N GLU A 73 -8.94 0.63 3.02
CA GLU A 73 -8.46 1.64 2.08
C GLU A 73 -7.18 2.39 2.50
N CYS A 74 -6.45 1.92 3.51
CA CYS A 74 -5.20 2.56 3.93
C CYS A 74 -4.06 2.27 2.95
N ILE A 75 -3.92 1.03 2.48
CA ILE A 75 -2.94 0.66 1.44
C ILE A 75 -3.71 -0.05 0.32
N VAL A 76 -3.62 0.49 -0.88
CA VAL A 76 -4.30 -0.05 -2.06
C VAL A 76 -3.30 -0.21 -3.18
N MET A 77 -3.32 -1.36 -3.87
CA MET A 77 -2.48 -1.58 -5.04
C MET A 77 -3.08 -0.85 -6.25
N VAL A 78 -2.25 -0.03 -6.90
CA VAL A 78 -2.62 0.78 -8.06
C VAL A 78 -1.70 0.43 -9.22
N ASP A 79 -2.22 0.47 -10.44
CA ASP A 79 -1.44 0.21 -11.65
C ASP A 79 -0.26 1.16 -11.78
N GLU A 80 0.92 0.61 -12.05
CA GLU A 80 2.18 1.33 -12.16
C GLU A 80 2.15 2.40 -13.26
N LEU A 81 1.41 2.16 -14.35
CA LEU A 81 1.32 3.06 -15.50
C LEU A 81 0.64 4.39 -15.18
N GLN A 82 -0.03 4.50 -14.03
CA GLN A 82 -0.68 5.74 -13.60
C GLN A 82 0.29 6.74 -12.97
N PHE A 83 1.58 6.41 -12.90
CA PHE A 83 2.57 7.20 -12.21
C PHE A 83 3.78 7.48 -13.11
N GLU A 84 4.36 8.66 -12.95
CA GLU A 84 5.47 9.12 -13.80
C GLU A 84 6.82 9.01 -13.08
N ASP A 85 6.80 8.96 -11.76
CA ASP A 85 7.99 9.02 -10.91
C ASP A 85 7.90 8.07 -9.70
N ASP A 86 9.04 7.91 -9.02
CA ASP A 86 9.22 7.06 -7.84
C ASP A 86 9.53 7.91 -6.59
N HIS A 87 9.04 9.16 -6.50
CA HIS A 87 9.31 10.02 -5.33
C HIS A 87 8.69 9.45 -4.04
N SER A 88 9.27 9.87 -2.91
CA SER A 88 8.79 9.51 -1.58
C SER A 88 7.32 9.94 -1.39
N PRO A 89 6.39 9.00 -1.16
CA PRO A 89 5.00 9.34 -0.87
C PRO A 89 4.89 10.07 0.48
N TRP A 90 5.75 9.76 1.45
CA TRP A 90 5.74 10.43 2.75
C TRP A 90 6.18 11.89 2.68
N GLU A 91 7.18 12.23 1.85
CA GLU A 91 7.60 13.62 1.66
C GLU A 91 6.50 14.46 1.01
N HIS A 92 5.79 13.90 0.03
CA HIS A 92 4.63 14.55 -0.59
C HIS A 92 3.52 14.80 0.44
N TRP A 93 3.20 13.79 1.26
CA TRP A 93 2.25 13.94 2.38
C TRP A 93 2.63 15.03 3.36
N LYS A 94 3.92 15.09 3.74
CA LYS A 94 4.42 16.04 4.73
C LYS A 94 4.38 17.48 4.24
N LYS A 95 4.49 17.69 2.93
CA LYS A 95 4.42 19.01 2.32
C LYS A 95 2.98 19.56 2.32
N ASP A 96 2.02 18.77 1.84
CA ASP A 96 0.59 19.11 1.87
C ASP A 96 -0.26 17.85 2.00
N SER A 97 -0.81 17.64 3.20
CA SER A 97 -1.60 16.45 3.49
C SER A 97 -2.89 16.42 2.69
N LYS A 98 -3.59 17.55 2.51
CA LYS A 98 -4.90 17.59 1.85
C LYS A 98 -4.78 17.38 0.35
N GLU A 99 -3.77 17.99 -0.25
CA GLU A 99 -3.43 17.79 -1.66
C GLU A 99 -3.09 16.32 -1.92
N TYR A 100 -2.23 15.73 -1.07
CA TYR A 100 -1.89 14.32 -1.18
C TYR A 100 -3.09 13.37 -1.04
N ILE A 101 -4.01 13.59 -0.09
CA ILE A 101 -5.24 12.76 0.01
C ILE A 101 -5.96 12.76 -1.34
N THR A 102 -6.17 13.96 -1.90
CA THR A 102 -6.91 14.12 -3.16
C THR A 102 -6.18 13.43 -4.31
N TRP A 103 -4.85 13.57 -4.38
CA TRP A 103 -4.01 12.91 -5.37
C TRP A 103 -4.08 11.38 -5.26
N VAL A 104 -3.88 10.82 -4.05
CA VAL A 104 -3.92 9.36 -3.83
C VAL A 104 -5.28 8.78 -4.17
N GLU A 105 -6.38 9.42 -3.75
CA GLU A 105 -7.72 8.94 -4.07
C GLU A 105 -8.01 9.00 -5.57
N GLY A 106 -7.50 10.01 -6.27
CA GLY A 106 -7.53 10.08 -7.72
C GLY A 106 -6.84 8.89 -8.38
N LYS A 107 -5.66 8.48 -7.87
CA LYS A 107 -4.89 7.34 -8.41
C LYS A 107 -5.52 5.98 -8.09
N LYS A 108 -6.09 5.81 -6.90
CA LYS A 108 -6.76 4.55 -6.52
C LYS A 108 -7.95 4.22 -7.41
N GLY A 109 -8.66 5.24 -7.87
CA GLY A 109 -9.92 5.06 -8.60
C GLY A 109 -11.00 4.34 -7.77
N LYS A 110 -12.07 3.93 -8.44
CA LYS A 110 -13.28 3.36 -7.80
C LYS A 110 -13.35 1.85 -7.84
N GLU A 111 -12.45 1.18 -8.53
CA GLU A 111 -12.52 -0.26 -8.75
C GLU A 111 -11.36 -0.95 -8.03
N ARG A 112 -11.63 -2.13 -7.47
CA ARG A 112 -10.64 -3.00 -6.85
C ARG A 112 -10.72 -4.34 -7.56
N VAL A 113 -9.61 -4.72 -8.19
CA VAL A 113 -9.52 -5.95 -8.97
C VAL A 113 -8.95 -7.04 -8.08
N SER A 114 -9.69 -8.15 -7.94
CA SER A 114 -9.23 -9.34 -7.22
C SER A 114 -9.20 -10.54 -8.16
N TYR A 115 -8.07 -11.24 -8.15
CA TYR A 115 -7.88 -12.48 -8.91
C TYR A 115 -8.21 -13.66 -7.99
N PRO A 116 -9.26 -14.44 -8.26
CA PRO A 116 -9.56 -15.62 -7.47
C PRO A 116 -8.45 -16.66 -7.66
N VAL A 117 -8.15 -17.40 -6.59
CA VAL A 117 -7.14 -18.48 -6.61
C VAL A 117 -7.56 -19.66 -7.50
N VAL A 118 -8.86 -19.77 -7.81
CA VAL A 118 -9.42 -20.85 -8.63
C VAL A 118 -9.47 -20.44 -10.10
N THR A 119 -8.84 -21.25 -10.94
CA THR A 119 -8.81 -21.06 -12.40
C THR A 119 -10.21 -21.10 -13.01
N GLY A 120 -10.45 -20.30 -14.05
CA GLY A 120 -11.69 -20.29 -14.81
C GLY A 120 -12.87 -19.51 -14.19
N LYS A 121 -12.75 -18.97 -12.97
CA LYS A 121 -13.81 -18.16 -12.33
C LYS A 121 -13.83 -16.68 -12.75
N GLY A 122 -12.96 -16.27 -13.66
CA GLY A 122 -12.84 -14.88 -14.09
C GLY A 122 -12.24 -13.97 -13.01
N ILE A 123 -12.37 -12.66 -13.19
CA ILE A 123 -11.87 -11.63 -12.27
C ILE A 123 -13.05 -11.07 -11.48
N THR A 124 -12.89 -10.88 -10.17
CA THR A 124 -13.92 -10.22 -9.35
C THR A 124 -13.54 -8.75 -9.17
N VAL A 125 -14.40 -7.85 -9.64
CA VAL A 125 -14.24 -6.40 -9.46
C VAL A 125 -15.19 -5.95 -8.37
N THR A 126 -14.64 -5.41 -7.30
CA THR A 126 -15.40 -4.79 -6.21
C THR A 126 -15.27 -3.27 -6.27
N GLN A 127 -16.32 -2.54 -5.90
CA GLN A 127 -16.25 -1.09 -5.79
C GLN A 127 -15.47 -0.70 -4.54
N GLY A 128 -14.45 0.14 -4.71
CA GLY A 128 -13.72 0.78 -3.62
C GLY A 128 -14.51 1.94 -3.03
N GLU A 129 -14.39 2.13 -1.73
CA GLU A 129 -15.01 3.23 -1.00
C GLU A 129 -14.02 4.38 -0.84
N VAL A 130 -14.48 5.63 -0.98
CA VAL A 130 -13.64 6.80 -0.66
C VAL A 130 -13.77 7.10 0.83
N MET A 131 -12.67 6.92 1.56
CA MET A 131 -12.63 7.14 3.00
C MET A 131 -12.48 8.63 3.35
N PRO A 132 -13.30 9.19 4.26
CA PRO A 132 -13.13 10.56 4.71
C PRO A 132 -11.83 10.73 5.53
N GLU A 133 -11.28 11.93 5.51
CA GLU A 133 -10.00 12.28 6.15
C GLU A 133 -9.95 11.84 7.62
N GLY A 134 -8.93 11.05 7.97
CA GLY A 134 -8.68 10.60 9.35
C GLY A 134 -9.68 9.60 9.93
N LYS A 135 -10.69 9.15 9.18
CA LYS A 135 -11.67 8.17 9.67
C LYS A 135 -11.15 6.75 9.50
N ILE A 136 -10.54 6.22 10.54
CA ILE A 136 -9.99 4.86 10.56
C ILE A 136 -11.13 3.85 10.71
N VAL A 137 -11.31 2.96 9.73
CA VAL A 137 -12.26 1.84 9.79
C VAL A 137 -11.47 0.52 9.72
N PRO A 138 -11.52 -0.33 10.76
CA PRO A 138 -10.78 -1.58 10.75
C PRO A 138 -11.40 -2.59 9.78
N VAL A 139 -10.55 -3.35 9.08
CA VAL A 139 -10.92 -4.56 8.34
C VAL A 139 -11.11 -5.65 9.39
N ARG A 140 -12.31 -5.75 9.98
CA ARG A 140 -12.63 -6.91 10.81
C ARG A 140 -12.65 -8.14 9.89
N LYS A 141 -11.74 -9.10 10.10
CA LYS A 141 -11.99 -10.50 9.72
C LYS A 141 -13.05 -11.04 10.70
N THR A 142 -14.26 -10.48 10.70
CA THR A 142 -15.39 -11.22 11.26
C THR A 142 -15.71 -12.27 10.22
N GLU A 143 -15.07 -13.42 10.33
CA GLU A 143 -15.81 -14.64 10.06
C GLU A 143 -17.04 -14.56 10.97
N GLU A 144 -18.19 -14.33 10.37
CA GLU A 144 -19.42 -14.94 10.84
C GLU A 144 -19.10 -16.44 10.92
N VAL A 145 -18.61 -16.88 12.08
CA VAL A 145 -18.80 -18.26 12.51
C VAL A 145 -20.29 -18.31 12.83
N GLU A 146 -21.10 -18.51 11.79
CA GLU A 146 -22.46 -18.99 11.97
C GLU A 146 -22.39 -20.30 12.77
N ALA A 147 -23.30 -20.41 13.74
CA ALA A 147 -23.33 -21.34 14.85
C ALA A 147 -23.22 -22.83 14.49
#